data_AF-H0I019-F1
#
_entry.id   AF-H0I019-F1
#
_cell.length_a   1.000
_cell.length_b   1.000
_cell.length_c   1.000
_cell.angle_alpha   90.00
_cell.angle_beta   90.00
_cell.angle_gamma   90.00
#
_symmetry.space_group_name_H-M   'P 1'
#
loop_
_entity.id
_entity.type
_entity.pdbx_description
1 polymer ?
#
loop_
_entity_poly.entity_id
_entity_poly.type
_entity_poly.pdbx_seq_one_letter_code
_entity_poly.pdbx_strand_id
1 'polypeptide(L)' 'MSNKASTAHLAVLIDADNASAKIADGLFEEIAKFGEASVRRIYGDFSVARSKAWADI' A
#
# COMPACT_ATOMS: atom_id res chain seq x y z
N MET A 1 -27.87 -18.04 9.64
CA MET A 1 -26.81 -18.03 8.61
C MET A 1 -26.01 -16.75 8.80
N SER A 2 -24.74 -16.85 9.21
CA SER A 2 -23.90 -15.66 9.43
C SER A 2 -23.60 -15.03 8.07
N ASN A 3 -24.09 -13.82 7.84
CA ASN A 3 -23.74 -13.04 6.66
C ASN A 3 -22.28 -12.61 6.84
N LYS A 4 -21.35 -13.40 6.28
CA LYS A 4 -19.94 -13.02 6.23
C LYS A 4 -19.88 -11.84 5.27
N ALA A 5 -19.85 -10.63 5.80
CA ALA A 5 -19.61 -9.43 5.00
C ALA A 5 -18.36 -9.68 4.17
N SER A 6 -18.49 -9.72 2.85
CA SER A 6 -17.38 -9.96 1.94
C SER A 6 -16.39 -8.81 2.11
N THR A 7 -15.18 -9.11 2.60
CA THR A 7 -14.10 -8.12 2.63
C THR A 7 -13.84 -7.63 1.22
N ALA A 8 -13.88 -6.32 1.01
CA ALA A 8 -13.57 -5.75 -0.30
C ALA A 8 -12.10 -6.02 -0.63
N HIS A 9 -11.83 -6.54 -1.82
CA HIS A 9 -10.47 -6.72 -2.30
C HIS A 9 -10.03 -5.46 -3.04
N LEU A 10 -8.94 -4.86 -2.57
CA LEU A 10 -8.38 -3.62 -3.09
C LEU A 10 -7.10 -3.91 -3.88
N ALA A 11 -6.92 -3.14 -4.94
CA ALA A 11 -5.65 -3.00 -5.63
C ALA A 11 -5.07 -1.62 -5.32
N VAL A 12 -3.89 -1.61 -4.71
CA VAL A 12 -3.19 -0.41 -4.25
C VAL A 12 -1.98 -0.17 -5.14
N LEU A 13 -1.92 1.00 -5.77
CA LEU A 13 -0.81 1.45 -6.59
C LEU A 13 -0.21 2.69 -5.91
N ILE A 14 1.08 2.63 -5.56
CA ILE A 14 1.80 3.68 -4.85
C ILE A 14 2.85 4.27 -5.79
N ASP A 15 2.89 5.59 -5.88
CA ASP A 15 3.94 6.34 -6.57
C ASP A 15 5.04 6.70 -5.56
N ALA A 16 6.14 5.94 -5.58
CA ALA A 16 7.27 6.10 -4.68
C ALA A 16 8.10 7.36 -4.93
N ASP A 17 8.02 7.94 -6.12
CA ASP A 17 8.78 9.15 -6.45
C ASP A 17 8.12 10.38 -5.81
N ASN A 18 6.80 10.32 -5.61
CA ASN A 18 6.00 11.40 -5.06
C ASN A 18 5.56 11.20 -3.60
N ALA A 19 5.44 9.95 -3.12
CA ALA A 19 5.10 9.62 -1.73
C ALA A 19 6.34 9.19 -0.94
N SER A 20 6.42 9.54 0.35
CA SER A 20 7.52 9.07 1.21
C SER A 20 7.18 7.74 1.87
N ALA A 21 8.10 6.79 1.90
CA ALA A 21 7.95 5.51 2.60
C ALA A 21 7.64 5.65 4.10
N LYS A 22 7.92 6.81 4.70
CA LYS A 22 7.63 7.11 6.11
C LYS A 22 6.15 7.02 6.49
N ILE A 23 5.24 7.11 5.52
CA ILE A 23 3.79 7.04 5.78
C ILE A 23 3.21 5.63 5.60
N ALA A 24 4.02 4.64 5.25
CA ALA A 24 3.53 3.33 4.81
C ALA A 24 2.72 2.59 5.87
N ASP A 25 3.17 2.58 7.12
CA ASP A 25 2.47 1.89 8.22
C ASP A 25 1.05 2.45 8.39
N GLY A 26 0.93 3.76 8.58
CA GLY A 26 -0.36 4.43 8.70
C GLY A 26 -1.21 4.34 7.43
N LEU A 27 -0.60 4.34 6.24
CA LEU A 27 -1.30 4.15 4.98
C LEU A 27 -1.94 2.76 4.90
N PHE A 28 -1.20 1.70 5.23
CA PHE A 28 -1.73 0.33 5.16
C PHE A 28 -2.75 0.05 6.27
N GLU A 29 -2.57 0.63 7.46
CA GLU A 29 -3.59 0.60 8.52
C GLU A 29 -4.91 1.25 8.05
N GLU A 30 -4.82 2.39 7.37
CA GLU A 30 -5.99 3.09 6.86
C GLU A 30 -6.67 2.28 5.74
N ILE A 31 -5.89 1.73 4.80
CA ILE A 31 -6.40 0.87 3.72
C ILE A 31 -7.15 -0.35 4.29
N ALA A 32 -6.64 -0.95 5.37
CA ALA A 32 -7.26 -2.12 6.00
C ALA A 32 -8.67 -1.85 6.54
N LYS A 33 -9.02 -0.58 6.82
CA LYS A 33 -10.39 -0.19 7.22
C LYS A 33 -11.37 -0.27 6.05
N PHE A 34 -10.90 -0.17 4.82
CA PHE A 34 -11.72 -0.23 3.60
C PHE A 34 -11.80 -1.64 3.02
N GLY A 35 -10.77 -2.47 3.24
CA GLY A 35 -10.72 -3.81 2.69
C GLY A 35 -9.33 -4.42 2.73
N GLU A 36 -9.18 -5.58 2.07
CA GLU A 36 -7.91 -6.29 1.96
C GLU A 36 -7.16 -5.83 0.71
N ALA A 37 -5.96 -5.28 0.89
CA ALA A 37 -5.05 -4.92 -0.20
C ALA A 37 -4.43 -6.16 -0.86
N SER A 38 -5.25 -6.91 -1.61
CA SER A 38 -4.88 -8.13 -2.33
C SER A 38 -3.79 -7.93 -3.38
N VAL A 39 -3.68 -6.72 -3.93
CA VAL A 39 -2.60 -6.30 -4.82
C VAL A 39 -1.99 -5.03 -4.28
N ARG A 40 -0.66 -5.01 -4.13
CA ARG A 40 0.13 -3.83 -3.77
C ARG A 40 1.26 -3.70 -4.78
N ARG A 41 1.32 -2.55 -5.45
CA ARG A 41 2.41 -2.23 -6.39
C ARG A 41 2.95 -0.85 -6.07
N ILE A 42 4.26 -0.75 -6.10
CA ILE A 42 4.98 0.50 -5.88
C ILE A 42 5.76 0.81 -7.16
N TYR A 43 5.56 1.99 -7.70
CA TYR A 43 6.18 2.46 -8.93
C TYR A 43 7.12 3.62 -8.63
N GLY A 44 8.31 3.61 -9.23
CA GLY A 44 9.25 4.72 -9.14
C GLY A 44 10.66 4.33 -9.53
N ASP A 45 11.57 5.30 -9.48
CA ASP A 45 13.00 5.08 -9.68
C ASP A 45 13.67 4.61 -8.39
N PHE A 46 13.83 3.30 -8.23
CA PHE A 46 14.48 2.72 -7.05
C PHE A 46 16.01 2.86 -7.04
N SER A 47 16.62 3.45 -8.07
CA SER A 47 18.06 3.76 -8.07
C SER A 47 18.40 4.95 -7.17
N VAL A 48 17.42 5.81 -6.84
CA VAL A 48 17.62 6.97 -5.98
C VAL A 48 17.27 6.67 -4.51
N ALA A 49 18.00 7.33 -3.60
CA ALA A 49 17.87 7.10 -2.15
C ALA A 49 16.46 7.34 -1.60
N ARG A 50 15.67 8.23 -2.22
CA ARG A 50 14.30 8.56 -1.80
C ARG A 50 13.34 7.38 -1.94
N SER A 51 13.37 6.71 -3.09
CA SER A 51 12.46 5.61 -3.41
C SER A 51 13.01 4.27 -2.91
N LYS A 52 14.32 4.18 -2.60
CA LYS A 52 14.93 3.00 -1.99
C LYS A 52 14.23 2.55 -0.69
N ALA A 53 13.78 3.50 0.13
CA ALA A 53 13.07 3.17 1.37
C ALA A 53 11.74 2.44 1.13
N TRP A 54 11.11 2.59 -0.03
CA TRP A 54 9.92 1.82 -0.39
C TRP A 54 10.23 0.38 -0.82
N ALA A 55 11.47 0.07 -1.20
CA ALA A 55 11.88 -1.30 -1.54
C ALA A 55 12.10 -2.17 -0.29
N ASP A 56 12.28 -1.54 0.87
CA ASP A 56 12.50 -2.19 2.16
C ASP A 56 11.18 -2.43 2.93
N ILE A 57 10.02 -2.11 2.33
CA ILE A 57 8.65 -2.28 2.86
C ILE A 57 8.00 -3.51 2.25
#